data_AF-A0A5M8EWX5-F1
#
_entry.id   AF-A0A5M8EWX5-F1
#
_cell.length_a   1.000
_cell.length_b   1.000
_cell.length_c   1.000
_cell.angle_alpha   90.00
_cell.angle_beta   90.00
_cell.angle_gamma   90.00
#
_symmetry.space_group_name_H-M   'P 1'
#
loop_
_entity.id
_entity.type
_entity.pdbx_description
1 polymer ?
#
loop_
_entity_poly.entity_id
_entity_poly.type
_entity_poly.pdbx_seq_one_letter_code
_entity_poly.pdbx_strand_id
1 'polypeptide(L)'
;MGLKFHFFPAVFHDETLHSVLSRYARLCGVRSCAAVFDGAQSAKCFSQNVAFPCRLAELVEALPCDTGLSLAAVIKRHTQLPYYEPFLTPQQVDDANILMAGNGKGLMLRLGLIASRLEFASRVRFCFDCVQQDMACVGAAYWHRVHQLPGVLICPHHGTPLRFLDYRWLSRNSRRMHLPDDEDVQSHSIPLDIPQNLQSALHEIAHRSMQVLEIDVPPLCPDAIRSVFLDGATTLEMASDTGRLHLGRLARHMSAFFEVLPSSGEYSILSKSSAYIPAAWVVKLLRKPRGTHHPLKFILLACALKVDMERILRQNGPITESLNRTANTETPGGRAANGSPTDRSSTNEYMSEASETIWRLALSGADAKTMASVTRNSVTCVYRMIRAISDGPDRWKEARLSKQLGDRRNRFEGDYRARLAHECRDYVWLHRNDRQWLSERTQEPGKAHRPRGQQADRFKDLDLNLANEVVQCAEMLRALPGKPVRISRTKIGRELHVLSRFEKQLNKLPHCAAALAAECETLDAFHRRRLSWAEWKLKLDGKPITQSALYRTACLRKFQI
;
A
#
# COMPACT_ATOMS: atom_id res chain seq x y z
N MET A 1 -4.72 -34.53 -7.18
CA MET A 1 -6.11 -34.31 -7.63
C MET A 1 -6.33 -32.81 -7.68
N GLY A 2 -7.01 -32.30 -8.71
CA GLY A 2 -7.30 -30.86 -8.82
C GLY A 2 -8.31 -30.45 -7.76
N LEU A 3 -8.15 -29.23 -7.23
CA LEU A 3 -9.13 -28.60 -6.36
C LEU A 3 -10.49 -28.60 -7.08
N LYS A 4 -11.53 -29.22 -6.52
CA LYS A 4 -12.88 -29.23 -7.10
C LYS A 4 -13.93 -29.16 -6.01
N PHE A 5 -14.79 -28.15 -6.09
CA PHE A 5 -15.93 -27.99 -5.20
C PHE A 5 -17.13 -28.78 -5.77
N HIS A 6 -17.81 -29.58 -4.93
CA HIS A 6 -18.96 -30.38 -5.37
C HIS A 6 -20.26 -29.57 -5.45
N PHE A 7 -20.39 -28.57 -4.58
CA PHE A 7 -21.42 -27.55 -4.57
C PHE A 7 -20.78 -26.25 -4.06
N PHE A 8 -21.50 -25.13 -4.10
CA PHE A 8 -21.02 -23.89 -3.51
C PHE A 8 -22.20 -23.07 -2.97
N PRO A 9 -22.11 -22.48 -1.77
CA PRO A 9 -23.21 -21.68 -1.22
C PRO A 9 -23.45 -20.42 -2.05
N ALA A 10 -24.71 -20.00 -2.13
CA ALA A 10 -25.05 -18.70 -2.70
C ALA A 10 -24.39 -17.57 -1.88
N VAL A 11 -23.78 -16.62 -2.58
CA VAL A 11 -23.09 -15.48 -1.97
C VAL A 11 -24.06 -14.39 -1.56
N PHE A 12 -23.74 -13.70 -0.46
CA PHE A 12 -24.55 -12.58 0.02
C PHE A 12 -23.94 -11.22 -0.30
N HIS A 13 -24.78 -10.18 -0.25
CA HIS A 13 -24.32 -8.80 -0.37
C HIS A 13 -23.40 -8.44 0.79
N ASP A 14 -22.34 -7.70 0.48
CA ASP A 14 -21.29 -7.33 1.41
C ASP A 14 -20.56 -8.51 2.10
N GLU A 15 -20.69 -9.74 1.60
CA GLU A 15 -20.01 -10.89 2.20
C GLU A 15 -18.52 -10.96 1.79
N THR A 16 -17.61 -11.25 2.73
CA THR A 16 -16.20 -11.52 2.39
C THR A 16 -16.03 -12.89 1.75
N LEU A 17 -15.02 -13.05 0.88
CA LEU A 17 -14.69 -14.35 0.29
C LEU A 17 -14.39 -15.44 1.35
N HIS A 18 -13.73 -15.06 2.44
CA HIS A 18 -13.47 -15.96 3.56
C HIS A 18 -14.77 -16.45 4.22
N SER A 19 -15.78 -15.59 4.33
CA SER A 19 -17.09 -15.96 4.85
C SER A 19 -17.81 -16.98 3.96
N VAL A 20 -17.83 -16.74 2.65
CA VAL A 20 -18.43 -17.67 1.68
C VAL A 20 -17.81 -19.07 1.81
N LEU A 21 -16.47 -19.13 1.86
CA LEU A 21 -15.74 -20.38 2.03
C LEU A 21 -15.95 -21.00 3.42
N SER A 22 -16.19 -20.20 4.45
CA SER A 22 -16.50 -20.70 5.79
C SER A 22 -17.91 -21.27 5.89
N ARG A 23 -18.88 -20.70 5.18
CA ARG A 23 -20.20 -21.29 4.99
C ARG A 23 -20.12 -22.62 4.24
N TYR A 24 -19.36 -22.66 3.15
CA TYR A 24 -19.10 -23.92 2.44
C TYR A 24 -18.49 -24.97 3.38
N ALA A 25 -17.47 -24.60 4.16
CA ALA A 25 -16.83 -25.48 5.13
C ALA A 25 -17.85 -26.06 6.14
N ARG A 26 -18.70 -25.19 6.70
CA ARG A 26 -19.76 -25.57 7.65
C ARG A 26 -20.76 -26.54 7.01
N LEU A 27 -21.21 -26.27 5.78
CA LEU A 27 -22.13 -27.15 5.04
C LEU A 27 -21.52 -28.52 4.72
N CYS A 28 -20.22 -28.57 4.45
CA CYS A 28 -19.47 -29.82 4.24
C CYS A 28 -19.08 -30.55 5.54
N GLY A 29 -19.39 -29.99 6.72
CA GLY A 29 -18.98 -30.55 8.01
C GLY A 29 -17.47 -30.48 8.27
N VAL A 30 -16.72 -29.63 7.56
CA VAL A 30 -15.27 -29.45 7.75
C VAL A 30 -14.97 -28.13 8.47
N ARG A 31 -13.89 -28.11 9.26
CA ARG A 31 -13.54 -26.95 10.12
C ARG A 31 -12.26 -26.23 9.72
N SER A 32 -11.53 -26.71 8.72
CA SER A 32 -10.22 -26.15 8.34
C SER A 32 -10.16 -25.79 6.87
N CYS A 33 -9.42 -24.72 6.56
CA CYS A 33 -9.20 -24.29 5.19
C CYS A 33 -8.47 -25.36 4.38
N ALA A 34 -7.53 -26.09 4.99
CA ALA A 34 -6.86 -27.19 4.31
C ALA A 34 -7.85 -28.29 3.87
N ALA A 35 -8.86 -28.61 4.69
CA ALA A 35 -9.89 -29.58 4.32
C ALA A 35 -10.83 -29.07 3.22
N VAL A 36 -11.19 -27.78 3.23
CA VAL A 36 -11.98 -27.15 2.15
C VAL A 36 -11.29 -27.28 0.79
N PHE A 37 -9.96 -27.19 0.79
CA PHE A 37 -9.15 -27.17 -0.41
C PHE A 37 -8.42 -28.50 -0.70
N ASP A 38 -8.80 -29.59 -0.05
CA ASP A 38 -8.14 -30.91 -0.16
C ASP A 38 -6.59 -30.84 -0.07
N GLY A 39 -6.09 -30.04 0.86
CA GLY A 39 -4.65 -29.85 1.10
C GLY A 39 -3.92 -28.98 0.07
N ALA A 40 -4.61 -28.36 -0.89
CA ALA A 40 -3.99 -27.50 -1.89
C ALA A 40 -3.23 -26.33 -1.26
N GLN A 41 -2.09 -25.96 -1.85
CA GLN A 41 -1.25 -24.87 -1.33
C GLN A 41 -1.97 -23.51 -1.32
N SER A 42 -2.97 -23.34 -2.19
CA SER A 42 -3.82 -22.15 -2.29
C SER A 42 -4.69 -21.91 -1.05
N ALA A 43 -4.95 -22.93 -0.23
CA ALA A 43 -5.76 -22.81 1.00
C ALA A 43 -5.28 -21.68 1.94
N LYS A 44 -3.97 -21.43 2.00
CA LYS A 44 -3.39 -20.39 2.86
C LYS A 44 -3.79 -18.98 2.44
N CYS A 45 -4.20 -18.77 1.20
CA CYS A 45 -4.63 -17.48 0.67
C CYS A 45 -6.04 -17.08 1.14
N PHE A 46 -6.81 -18.04 1.69
CA PHE A 46 -8.23 -17.87 1.99
C PHE A 46 -8.61 -18.15 3.46
N SER A 47 -7.62 -18.49 4.30
CA SER A 47 -7.88 -18.98 5.66
C SER A 47 -8.26 -17.88 6.65
N GLN A 48 -8.26 -16.61 6.24
CA GLN A 48 -8.66 -15.46 7.05
C GLN A 48 -9.34 -14.40 6.18
N ASN A 49 -9.97 -13.41 6.81
CA ASN A 49 -10.49 -12.20 6.17
C ASN A 49 -9.37 -11.30 5.63
N VAL A 50 -8.68 -11.76 4.59
CA VAL A 50 -7.62 -11.03 3.90
C VAL A 50 -8.27 -9.98 2.98
N ALA A 51 -7.78 -8.74 3.01
CA ALA A 51 -8.30 -7.65 2.17
C ALA A 51 -8.17 -7.95 0.68
N PHE A 52 -7.03 -8.53 0.27
CA PHE A 52 -6.69 -8.86 -1.11
C PHE A 52 -6.24 -10.33 -1.23
N PRO A 53 -7.19 -11.30 -1.20
CA PRO A 53 -6.86 -12.69 -1.41
C PRO A 53 -6.24 -12.90 -2.79
N CYS A 54 -5.36 -13.88 -2.91
CA CYS A 54 -4.64 -14.22 -4.14
C CYS A 54 -4.97 -15.65 -4.58
N ARG A 55 -4.54 -16.02 -5.79
CA ARG A 55 -4.87 -17.29 -6.48
C ARG A 55 -6.37 -17.43 -6.76
N LEU A 56 -7.02 -16.31 -7.05
CA LEU A 56 -8.45 -16.28 -7.32
C LEU A 56 -8.81 -16.97 -8.64
N ALA A 57 -7.91 -17.00 -9.62
CA ALA A 57 -8.14 -17.75 -10.85
C ALA A 57 -8.27 -19.26 -10.57
N GLU A 58 -7.33 -19.82 -9.79
CA GLU A 58 -7.37 -21.23 -9.36
C GLU A 58 -8.64 -21.56 -8.55
N LEU A 59 -9.10 -20.62 -7.72
CA LEU A 59 -10.35 -20.80 -6.97
C LEU A 59 -11.55 -20.85 -7.91
N VAL A 60 -11.68 -19.87 -8.81
CA VAL A 60 -12.82 -19.77 -9.74
C VAL A 60 -12.88 -20.95 -10.70
N GLU A 61 -11.73 -21.42 -11.19
CA GLU A 61 -11.63 -22.64 -12.02
C GLU A 61 -12.11 -23.90 -11.29
N ALA A 62 -12.00 -23.94 -9.96
CA ALA A 62 -12.43 -25.08 -9.14
C ALA A 62 -13.92 -25.05 -8.77
N LEU A 63 -14.60 -23.91 -8.94
CA LEU A 63 -16.01 -23.77 -8.58
C LEU A 63 -16.92 -24.57 -9.54
N PRO A 64 -18.11 -25.01 -9.09
CA PRO A 64 -19.10 -25.58 -10.00
C PRO A 64 -19.52 -24.58 -11.08
N CYS A 65 -19.90 -25.12 -12.25
CA CYS A 65 -20.66 -24.35 -13.24
C CYS A 65 -21.93 -23.82 -12.55
N ASP A 66 -22.36 -22.60 -12.88
CA ASP A 66 -23.59 -21.95 -12.39
C ASP A 66 -23.53 -21.25 -11.02
N THR A 67 -22.34 -21.05 -10.43
CA THR A 67 -22.22 -20.22 -9.21
C THR A 67 -22.41 -18.72 -9.45
N GLY A 68 -22.33 -18.25 -10.70
CA GLY A 68 -22.33 -16.82 -11.04
C GLY A 68 -21.07 -16.05 -10.58
N LEU A 69 -20.05 -16.76 -10.08
CA LEU A 69 -18.81 -16.18 -9.56
C LEU A 69 -17.70 -16.18 -10.61
N SER A 70 -17.64 -15.13 -11.42
CA SER A 70 -16.45 -14.86 -12.23
C SER A 70 -15.31 -14.29 -11.39
N LEU A 71 -14.07 -14.36 -11.88
CA LEU A 71 -12.91 -13.73 -11.24
C LEU A 71 -13.17 -12.23 -10.94
N ALA A 72 -13.70 -11.49 -11.92
CA ALA A 72 -14.04 -10.09 -11.76
C ALA A 72 -15.13 -9.88 -10.70
N ALA A 73 -16.17 -10.73 -10.67
CA ALA A 73 -17.23 -10.66 -9.68
C ALA A 73 -16.70 -10.92 -8.26
N VAL A 74 -15.83 -11.93 -8.08
CA VAL A 74 -15.20 -12.23 -6.78
C VAL A 74 -14.39 -11.03 -6.30
N ILE A 75 -13.51 -10.47 -7.14
CA ILE A 75 -12.70 -9.30 -6.79
C ILE A 75 -13.60 -8.13 -6.40
N LYS A 76 -14.62 -7.83 -7.22
CA LYS A 76 -15.48 -6.66 -7.04
C LYS A 76 -16.47 -6.77 -5.87
N ARG A 77 -16.98 -7.97 -5.58
CA ARG A 77 -18.08 -8.15 -4.62
C ARG A 77 -17.67 -8.82 -3.31
N HIS A 78 -16.50 -9.45 -3.26
CA HIS A 78 -16.08 -10.26 -2.10
C HIS A 78 -14.66 -9.96 -1.59
N THR A 79 -14.03 -8.88 -2.09
CA THR A 79 -12.74 -8.38 -1.59
C THR A 79 -12.83 -6.90 -1.21
N GLN A 80 -11.77 -6.36 -0.63
CA GLN A 80 -11.69 -4.95 -0.27
C GLN A 80 -11.10 -4.08 -1.40
N LEU A 81 -10.70 -4.63 -2.56
CA LEU A 81 -10.16 -3.83 -3.67
C LEU A 81 -11.04 -2.64 -4.07
N PRO A 82 -12.38 -2.75 -4.15
CA PRO A 82 -13.25 -1.62 -4.50
C PRO A 82 -13.12 -0.42 -3.56
N TYR A 83 -12.79 -0.64 -2.28
CA TYR A 83 -12.54 0.46 -1.35
C TYR A 83 -11.30 1.29 -1.70
N TYR A 84 -10.33 0.66 -2.38
CA TYR A 84 -9.08 1.30 -2.80
C TYR A 84 -9.17 1.87 -4.21
N GLU A 85 -9.84 1.17 -5.11
CA GLU A 85 -9.92 1.41 -6.54
C GLU A 85 -10.13 2.89 -6.96
N PRO A 86 -11.06 3.66 -6.36
CA PRO A 86 -11.27 5.06 -6.72
C PRO A 86 -10.02 5.95 -6.55
N PHE A 87 -9.09 5.55 -5.68
CA PHE A 87 -7.89 6.32 -5.31
C PHE A 87 -6.58 5.73 -5.86
N LEU A 88 -6.67 4.66 -6.65
CA LEU A 88 -5.54 4.06 -7.35
C LEU A 88 -5.38 4.69 -8.74
N THR A 89 -4.26 4.41 -9.40
CA THR A 89 -4.14 4.66 -10.85
C THR A 89 -4.72 3.47 -11.64
N PRO A 90 -5.14 3.66 -12.90
CA PRO A 90 -5.58 2.55 -13.76
C PRO A 90 -4.58 1.39 -13.80
N GLN A 91 -3.29 1.70 -13.96
CA GLN A 91 -2.23 0.69 -13.94
C GLN A 91 -2.16 -0.08 -12.60
N GLN A 92 -2.40 0.58 -11.46
CA GLN A 92 -2.40 -0.09 -10.16
C GLN A 92 -3.59 -1.03 -10.01
N VAL A 93 -4.75 -0.69 -10.56
CA VAL A 93 -5.93 -1.55 -10.58
C VAL A 93 -5.69 -2.77 -11.47
N ASP A 94 -5.14 -2.56 -12.68
CA ASP A 94 -4.78 -3.66 -13.59
C ASP A 94 -3.76 -4.61 -12.94
N ASP A 95 -2.71 -4.05 -12.35
CA ASP A 95 -1.70 -4.81 -11.62
C ASP A 95 -2.33 -5.59 -10.44
N ALA A 96 -3.27 -4.99 -9.72
CA ALA A 96 -3.95 -5.63 -8.60
C ALA A 96 -4.81 -6.81 -9.07
N ASN A 97 -5.61 -6.62 -10.12
CA ASN A 97 -6.40 -7.67 -10.73
C ASN A 97 -5.54 -8.87 -11.16
N ILE A 98 -4.42 -8.60 -11.87
CA ILE A 98 -3.49 -9.65 -12.32
C ILE A 98 -2.85 -10.38 -11.13
N LEU A 99 -2.41 -9.64 -10.11
CA LEU A 99 -1.72 -10.24 -8.96
C LEU A 99 -2.67 -11.02 -8.04
N MET A 100 -3.92 -10.57 -7.87
CA MET A 100 -4.95 -11.28 -7.11
C MET A 100 -5.43 -12.54 -7.86
N ALA A 101 -5.46 -12.51 -9.19
CA ALA A 101 -5.68 -13.72 -9.99
C ALA A 101 -4.55 -14.74 -9.77
N GLY A 102 -3.29 -14.28 -9.72
CA GLY A 102 -2.09 -15.08 -9.55
C GLY A 102 -1.56 -15.18 -8.10
N ASN A 103 -0.24 -15.15 -7.92
CA ASN A 103 0.41 -15.46 -6.63
C ASN A 103 0.53 -14.29 -5.63
N GLY A 104 0.06 -13.09 -5.98
CA GLY A 104 0.08 -11.91 -5.10
C GLY A 104 1.44 -11.28 -4.81
N LYS A 105 2.54 -11.76 -5.42
CA LYS A 105 3.89 -11.29 -5.06
C LYS A 105 4.07 -9.80 -5.36
N GLY A 106 4.20 -9.00 -4.30
CA GLY A 106 4.39 -7.54 -4.41
C GLY A 106 3.10 -6.72 -4.50
N LEU A 107 1.92 -7.34 -4.35
CA LEU A 107 0.62 -6.65 -4.41
C LEU A 107 0.54 -5.46 -3.44
N MET A 108 0.83 -5.71 -2.16
CA MET A 108 0.78 -4.67 -1.12
C MET A 108 1.74 -3.49 -1.38
N LEU A 109 2.86 -3.75 -2.05
CA LEU A 109 3.81 -2.71 -2.45
C LEU A 109 3.25 -1.87 -3.60
N ARG A 110 2.66 -2.51 -4.62
CA ARG A 110 2.06 -1.81 -5.77
C ARG A 110 0.86 -0.97 -5.38
N LEU A 111 0.06 -1.44 -4.41
CA LEU A 111 -1.05 -0.69 -3.82
C LEU A 111 -0.58 0.41 -2.84
N GLY A 112 0.72 0.53 -2.57
CA GLY A 112 1.27 1.57 -1.67
C GLY A 112 0.93 1.36 -0.18
N LEU A 113 0.45 0.17 0.18
CA LEU A 113 -0.11 -0.12 1.50
C LEU A 113 0.97 -0.22 2.59
N ILE A 114 2.16 -0.73 2.23
CA ILE A 114 3.33 -0.79 3.12
C ILE A 114 3.75 0.61 3.60
N ALA A 115 3.65 1.61 2.72
CA ALA A 115 3.99 2.99 3.05
C ALA A 115 2.92 3.69 3.91
N SER A 116 1.69 3.15 3.95
CA SER A 116 0.57 3.75 4.67
C SER A 116 0.64 3.53 6.18
N ARG A 117 1.26 2.41 6.62
CA ARG A 117 1.29 1.92 8.01
C ARG A 117 -0.08 1.61 8.64
N LEU A 118 -1.19 1.65 7.88
CA LEU A 118 -2.55 1.54 8.43
C LEU A 118 -3.07 0.10 8.52
N GLU A 119 -2.61 -0.81 7.67
CA GLU A 119 -3.14 -2.17 7.63
C GLU A 119 -2.73 -3.04 8.82
N PHE A 120 -1.67 -2.66 9.54
CA PHE A 120 -1.18 -3.44 10.69
C PHE A 120 -2.11 -3.35 11.91
N ALA A 121 -3.12 -2.47 11.87
CA ALA A 121 -4.10 -2.28 12.93
C ALA A 121 -5.47 -2.91 12.64
N SER A 122 -5.76 -3.36 11.41
CA SER A 122 -7.10 -3.86 11.09
C SER A 122 -7.31 -5.25 11.71
N ARG A 123 -8.17 -5.28 12.72
CA ARG A 123 -8.62 -6.50 13.40
C ARG A 123 -9.86 -7.03 12.68
N VAL A 124 -10.09 -8.33 12.77
CA VAL A 124 -11.37 -8.90 12.33
C VAL A 124 -12.46 -8.38 13.26
N ARG A 125 -13.47 -7.73 12.68
CA ARG A 125 -14.57 -7.09 13.42
C ARG A 125 -15.92 -7.58 12.92
N PHE A 126 -16.93 -7.52 13.78
CA PHE A 126 -18.32 -7.81 13.42
C PHE A 126 -19.29 -7.04 14.33
N CYS A 127 -20.53 -6.89 13.87
CA CYS A 127 -21.63 -6.32 14.63
C CYS A 127 -22.52 -7.45 15.16
N PHE A 128 -22.92 -7.40 16.43
CA PHE A 128 -23.83 -8.41 17.00
C PHE A 128 -25.23 -8.29 16.40
N ASP A 129 -25.69 -7.08 16.13
CA ASP A 129 -27.01 -6.82 15.53
C ASP A 129 -27.06 -7.32 14.07
N CYS A 130 -25.99 -7.13 13.28
CA CYS A 130 -25.86 -7.76 11.96
C CYS A 130 -25.97 -9.27 12.05
N VAL A 131 -25.26 -9.92 12.99
CA VAL A 131 -25.32 -11.38 13.14
C VAL A 131 -26.76 -11.86 13.37
N GLN A 132 -27.53 -11.18 14.22
CA GLN A 132 -28.94 -11.53 14.44
C GLN A 132 -29.81 -11.27 13.20
N GLN A 133 -29.61 -10.12 12.55
CA GLN A 133 -30.34 -9.74 11.36
C GLN A 133 -30.07 -10.69 10.18
N ASP A 134 -28.83 -11.08 9.94
CA ASP A 134 -28.43 -12.01 8.89
C ASP A 134 -29.06 -13.39 9.10
N MET A 135 -29.05 -13.89 10.35
CA MET A 135 -29.71 -15.14 10.71
C MET A 135 -31.22 -15.07 10.46
N ALA A 136 -31.86 -13.94 10.76
CA ALA A 136 -33.30 -13.75 10.55
C ALA A 136 -33.67 -13.58 9.07
N CYS A 137 -32.86 -12.87 8.29
CA CYS A 137 -33.18 -12.49 6.91
C CYS A 137 -32.75 -13.53 5.88
N VAL A 138 -31.55 -14.11 6.05
CA VAL A 138 -30.94 -15.00 5.04
C VAL A 138 -30.51 -16.35 5.61
N GLY A 139 -30.74 -16.59 6.91
CA GLY A 139 -30.53 -17.88 7.56
C GLY A 139 -29.07 -18.23 7.88
N ALA A 140 -28.14 -17.29 7.70
CA ALA A 140 -26.73 -17.50 8.03
C ALA A 140 -26.03 -16.17 8.30
N ALA A 141 -25.38 -16.04 9.46
CA ALA A 141 -24.50 -14.91 9.76
C ALA A 141 -23.19 -15.00 8.96
N TYR A 142 -22.69 -13.86 8.52
CA TYR A 142 -21.53 -13.81 7.65
C TYR A 142 -20.60 -12.62 7.95
N TRP A 143 -19.34 -12.72 7.53
CA TRP A 143 -18.42 -11.59 7.68
C TRP A 143 -18.73 -10.54 6.63
N HIS A 144 -19.19 -9.37 7.08
CA HIS A 144 -19.36 -8.18 6.25
C HIS A 144 -18.00 -7.57 5.87
N ARG A 145 -17.81 -7.20 4.59
CA ARG A 145 -16.59 -6.54 4.12
C ARG A 145 -16.45 -5.16 4.75
N VAL A 146 -17.55 -4.42 4.91
CA VAL A 146 -17.50 -3.06 5.46
C VAL A 146 -16.92 -3.03 6.88
N HIS A 147 -17.21 -4.04 7.71
CA HIS A 147 -16.65 -4.17 9.06
C HIS A 147 -15.13 -4.43 9.06
N GLN A 148 -14.57 -4.92 7.95
CA GLN A 148 -13.14 -5.22 7.84
C GLN A 148 -12.31 -4.01 7.35
N LEU A 149 -12.95 -2.91 6.97
CA LEU A 149 -12.28 -1.73 6.44
C LEU A 149 -11.48 -0.99 7.53
N PRO A 150 -10.30 -0.43 7.20
CA PRO A 150 -9.51 0.33 8.16
C PRO A 150 -10.26 1.57 8.66
N GLY A 151 -10.26 1.78 9.97
CA GLY A 151 -10.98 2.90 10.60
C GLY A 151 -12.50 2.73 10.66
N VAL A 152 -13.06 1.54 10.36
CA VAL A 152 -14.46 1.24 10.66
C VAL A 152 -14.52 0.59 12.05
N LEU A 153 -14.94 1.37 13.05
CA LEU A 153 -15.07 0.91 14.45
C LEU A 153 -16.53 0.83 14.92
N ILE A 154 -17.45 1.43 14.16
CA ILE A 154 -18.89 1.42 14.41
C ILE A 154 -19.57 0.80 13.19
N CYS A 155 -20.61 0.00 13.44
CA CYS A 155 -21.40 -0.58 12.38
C CYS A 155 -22.11 0.53 11.59
N PRO A 156 -21.92 0.65 10.27
CA PRO A 156 -22.63 1.65 9.48
C PRO A 156 -24.14 1.39 9.43
N HIS A 157 -24.57 0.13 9.58
CA HIS A 157 -25.99 -0.26 9.55
C HIS A 157 -26.71 0.03 10.87
N HIS A 158 -26.10 -0.30 12.02
CA HIS A 158 -26.75 -0.23 13.34
C HIS A 158 -26.28 0.92 14.24
N GLY A 159 -25.19 1.61 13.88
CA GLY A 159 -24.63 2.69 14.70
C GLY A 159 -24.00 2.22 16.01
N THR A 160 -23.84 0.90 16.22
CA THR A 160 -23.27 0.32 17.44
C THR A 160 -21.76 0.03 17.30
N PRO A 161 -20.97 0.17 18.38
CA PRO A 161 -19.56 -0.22 18.36
C PRO A 161 -19.36 -1.68 17.93
N LEU A 162 -18.45 -1.91 16.99
CA LEU A 162 -18.11 -3.25 16.54
C LEU A 162 -17.38 -4.02 17.64
N ARG A 163 -17.51 -5.35 17.59
CA ARG A 163 -16.69 -6.26 18.40
C ARG A 163 -15.48 -6.68 17.60
N PHE A 164 -14.30 -6.71 18.22
CA PHE A 164 -13.10 -7.25 17.58
C PHE A 164 -12.82 -8.66 18.08
N LEU A 165 -12.29 -9.50 17.20
CA LEU A 165 -11.85 -10.82 17.58
C LEU A 165 -10.45 -10.76 18.22
N ASP A 166 -10.24 -11.51 19.30
CA ASP A 166 -8.92 -11.62 19.93
C ASP A 166 -7.87 -12.10 18.89
N TYR A 167 -6.86 -11.27 18.65
CA TYR A 167 -5.84 -11.52 17.63
C TYR A 167 -4.98 -12.77 17.92
N ARG A 168 -4.79 -13.12 19.20
CA ARG A 168 -4.03 -14.32 19.61
C ARG A 168 -4.85 -15.56 19.34
N TRP A 169 -6.15 -15.50 19.63
CA TRP A 169 -7.06 -16.57 19.29
C TRP A 169 -7.13 -16.75 17.77
N LEU A 170 -7.32 -15.68 17.01
CA LEU A 170 -7.35 -15.71 15.55
C LEU A 170 -6.03 -16.24 14.95
N SER A 171 -4.88 -15.87 15.52
CA SER A 171 -3.58 -16.37 15.08
C SER A 171 -3.40 -17.87 15.34
N ARG A 172 -3.86 -18.39 16.50
CA ARG A 172 -3.82 -19.83 16.80
C ARG A 172 -4.80 -20.62 15.93
N ASN A 173 -5.91 -20.01 15.55
CA ASN A 173 -6.96 -20.59 14.72
C ASN A 173 -6.88 -20.15 13.26
N SER A 174 -5.73 -19.66 12.80
CA SER A 174 -5.58 -19.05 11.46
C SER A 174 -5.83 -19.99 10.28
N ARG A 175 -5.97 -21.30 10.55
CA ARG A 175 -6.26 -22.35 9.56
C ARG A 175 -7.71 -22.81 9.62
N ARG A 176 -8.48 -22.37 10.61
CA ARG A 176 -9.89 -22.73 10.78
C ARG A 176 -10.76 -21.80 9.95
N MET A 177 -11.88 -22.33 9.49
CA MET A 177 -12.90 -21.57 8.79
C MET A 177 -13.99 -21.24 9.80
N HIS A 178 -14.14 -19.95 10.09
CA HIS A 178 -14.99 -19.47 11.16
C HIS A 178 -16.02 -18.50 10.61
N LEU A 179 -17.20 -18.50 11.22
CA LEU A 179 -18.27 -17.54 10.94
C LEU A 179 -18.57 -16.74 12.20
N PRO A 180 -19.14 -15.53 12.08
CA PRO A 180 -19.30 -14.65 13.23
C PRO A 180 -20.23 -15.20 14.30
N ASP A 181 -21.19 -16.06 13.96
CA ASP A 181 -22.11 -16.74 14.89
C ASP A 181 -21.52 -17.99 15.57
N ASP A 182 -20.31 -18.43 15.21
CA ASP A 182 -19.67 -19.57 15.89
C ASP A 182 -19.50 -19.27 17.40
N GLU A 183 -19.82 -20.23 18.26
CA GLU A 183 -19.65 -20.12 19.71
C GLU A 183 -18.21 -19.74 20.09
N ASP A 184 -17.23 -20.39 19.45
CA ASP A 184 -15.79 -20.10 19.57
C ASP A 184 -15.46 -18.63 19.23
N VAL A 185 -16.12 -18.04 18.23
CA VAL A 185 -15.88 -16.65 17.81
C VAL A 185 -16.53 -15.69 18.79
N GLN A 186 -17.78 -15.96 19.19
CA GLN A 186 -18.53 -15.16 20.16
C GLN A 186 -17.79 -15.08 21.50
N SER A 187 -17.29 -16.21 22.01
CA SER A 187 -16.59 -16.29 23.29
C SER A 187 -15.22 -15.58 23.31
N HIS A 188 -14.64 -15.33 22.14
CA HIS A 188 -13.35 -14.64 21.99
C HIS A 188 -13.49 -13.23 21.38
N SER A 189 -14.74 -12.75 21.27
CA SER A 189 -15.03 -11.39 20.84
C SER A 189 -14.87 -10.42 22.00
N ILE A 190 -14.20 -9.30 21.74
CA ILE A 190 -13.93 -8.26 22.72
C ILE A 190 -14.70 -7.00 22.30
N PRO A 191 -15.51 -6.39 23.17
CA PRO A 191 -16.20 -5.16 22.85
C PRO A 191 -15.20 -4.02 22.64
N LEU A 192 -15.46 -3.15 21.67
CA LEU A 192 -14.79 -1.85 21.60
C LEU A 192 -15.47 -0.89 22.56
N ASP A 193 -14.75 -0.46 23.59
CA ASP A 193 -15.19 0.63 24.45
C ASP A 193 -14.96 1.96 23.73
N ILE A 194 -16.03 2.52 23.17
CA ILE A 194 -16.02 3.78 22.43
C ILE A 194 -16.89 4.79 23.19
N PRO A 195 -16.28 5.87 23.72
CA PRO A 195 -17.03 6.92 24.40
C PRO A 195 -18.18 7.46 23.54
N GLN A 196 -19.34 7.68 24.16
CA GLN A 196 -20.58 8.05 23.45
C GLN A 196 -20.42 9.31 22.60
N ASN A 197 -19.63 10.28 23.06
CA ASN A 197 -19.35 11.52 22.35
C ASN A 197 -18.57 11.33 21.05
N LEU A 198 -17.84 10.21 20.88
CA LEU A 198 -17.08 9.91 19.66
C LEU A 198 -17.91 9.11 18.65
N GLN A 199 -19.03 8.52 19.06
CA GLN A 199 -19.75 7.55 18.24
C GLN A 199 -20.34 8.17 16.97
N SER A 200 -20.89 9.37 17.03
CA SER A 200 -21.45 10.03 15.85
C SER A 200 -20.39 10.29 14.77
N ALA A 201 -19.21 10.79 15.15
CA ALA A 201 -18.11 11.03 14.21
C ALA A 201 -17.58 9.73 13.59
N LEU A 202 -17.49 8.67 14.38
CA LEU A 202 -17.05 7.35 13.91
C LEU A 202 -18.10 6.65 13.03
N HIS A 203 -19.39 6.84 13.31
CA HIS A 203 -20.49 6.34 12.48
C HIS A 203 -20.49 7.03 11.11
N GLU A 204 -20.26 8.34 11.06
CA GLU A 204 -20.10 9.09 9.80
C GLU A 204 -18.90 8.57 8.98
N ILE A 205 -17.76 8.30 9.62
CA ILE A 205 -16.59 7.70 8.95
C ILE A 205 -16.92 6.31 8.42
N ALA A 206 -17.67 5.50 9.18
CA ALA A 206 -18.10 4.17 8.76
C ALA A 206 -19.04 4.24 7.55
N HIS A 207 -20.03 5.13 7.57
CA HIS A 207 -20.97 5.31 6.47
C HIS A 207 -20.26 5.76 5.18
N ARG A 208 -19.34 6.73 5.27
CA ARG A 208 -18.50 7.13 4.12
C ARG A 208 -17.60 6.02 3.61
N SER A 209 -17.09 5.19 4.51
CA SER A 209 -16.28 4.02 4.12
C SER A 209 -17.12 2.98 3.37
N MET A 210 -18.36 2.77 3.82
CA MET A 210 -19.34 1.92 3.14
C MET A 210 -19.67 2.45 1.75
N GLN A 211 -19.97 3.75 1.63
CA GLN A 211 -20.24 4.41 0.35
C GLN A 211 -19.09 4.19 -0.65
N VAL A 212 -17.84 4.33 -0.21
CA VAL A 212 -16.64 4.11 -1.05
C VAL A 212 -16.49 2.64 -1.45
N LEU A 213 -16.84 1.69 -0.57
CA LEU A 213 -16.73 0.26 -0.87
C LEU A 213 -17.83 -0.22 -1.83
N GLU A 214 -19.03 0.33 -1.73
CA GLU A 214 -20.20 -0.09 -2.51
C GLU A 214 -20.29 0.58 -3.88
N ILE A 215 -19.68 1.75 -4.04
CA ILE A 215 -19.73 2.48 -5.30
C ILE A 215 -18.94 1.77 -6.39
N ASP A 216 -19.56 1.69 -7.57
CA ASP A 216 -18.95 1.13 -8.77
C ASP A 216 -18.36 2.26 -9.62
N VAL A 217 -17.20 2.78 -9.22
CA VAL A 217 -16.48 3.82 -9.97
C VAL A 217 -15.04 3.43 -10.26
N PRO A 218 -14.55 3.71 -11.48
CA PRO A 218 -13.15 3.50 -11.83
C PRO A 218 -12.23 4.48 -11.07
N PRO A 219 -10.90 4.26 -11.14
CA PRO A 219 -9.89 5.23 -10.72
C PRO A 219 -10.24 6.69 -11.06
N LEU A 220 -10.30 7.53 -10.02
CA LEU A 220 -10.63 8.94 -10.15
C LEU A 220 -9.40 9.78 -10.49
N CYS A 221 -9.62 10.91 -11.16
CA CYS A 221 -8.54 11.86 -11.45
C CYS A 221 -8.04 12.52 -10.16
N PRO A 222 -6.74 12.37 -9.78
CA PRO A 222 -6.23 12.91 -8.53
C PRO A 222 -6.33 14.43 -8.42
N ASP A 223 -6.20 15.15 -9.54
CA ASP A 223 -6.35 16.61 -9.57
C ASP A 223 -7.81 17.04 -9.34
N ALA A 224 -8.78 16.24 -9.79
CA ALA A 224 -10.20 16.50 -9.59
C ALA A 224 -10.59 16.29 -8.11
N ILE A 225 -10.14 15.19 -7.50
CA ILE A 225 -10.28 14.94 -6.05
C ILE A 225 -9.67 16.09 -5.24
N ARG A 226 -8.46 16.52 -5.60
CA ARG A 226 -7.78 17.65 -4.96
C ARG A 226 -8.59 18.94 -5.08
N SER A 227 -9.20 19.21 -6.22
CA SER A 227 -10.03 20.41 -6.42
C SER A 227 -11.18 20.45 -5.41
N VAL A 228 -11.89 19.33 -5.23
CA VAL A 228 -12.99 19.25 -4.25
C VAL A 228 -12.51 19.53 -2.82
N PHE A 229 -11.35 18.99 -2.43
CA PHE A 229 -10.79 19.28 -1.12
C PHE A 229 -10.33 20.73 -0.97
N LEU A 230 -9.80 21.34 -2.03
CA LEU A 230 -9.42 22.75 -1.98
C LEU A 230 -10.65 23.64 -1.83
N ASP A 231 -11.77 23.35 -2.49
CA ASP A 231 -13.02 24.08 -2.31
C ASP A 231 -13.48 24.02 -0.85
N GLY A 232 -13.44 22.83 -0.23
CA GLY A 232 -13.75 22.65 1.19
C GLY A 232 -12.78 23.40 2.11
N ALA A 233 -11.48 23.37 1.81
CA ALA A 233 -10.47 24.10 2.56
C ALA A 233 -10.64 25.63 2.42
N THR A 234 -11.01 26.15 1.25
CA THR A 234 -11.29 27.57 1.02
C THR A 234 -12.55 28.00 1.76
N THR A 235 -13.61 27.19 1.72
CA THR A 235 -14.87 27.45 2.46
C THR A 235 -14.64 27.57 3.97
N LEU A 236 -13.66 26.85 4.51
CA LEU A 236 -13.27 26.92 5.93
C LEU A 236 -12.09 27.87 6.20
N GLU A 237 -11.74 28.74 5.25
CA GLU A 237 -10.64 29.71 5.33
C GLU A 237 -9.26 29.12 5.66
N MET A 238 -9.01 27.87 5.26
CA MET A 238 -7.73 27.17 5.37
C MET A 238 -6.92 27.23 4.08
N ALA A 239 -7.52 27.71 2.99
CA ALA A 239 -6.86 28.04 1.74
C ALA A 239 -7.39 29.37 1.20
N SER A 240 -6.57 30.08 0.42
CA SER A 240 -7.03 31.21 -0.38
C SER A 240 -7.79 30.74 -1.63
N ASP A 241 -8.50 31.65 -2.29
CA ASP A 241 -9.14 31.40 -3.60
C ASP A 241 -8.14 30.97 -4.68
N THR A 242 -6.87 31.37 -4.53
CA THR A 242 -5.75 30.96 -5.39
C THR A 242 -5.17 29.58 -5.02
N GLY A 243 -5.72 28.88 -4.02
CA GLY A 243 -5.31 27.56 -3.57
C GLY A 243 -4.08 27.55 -2.65
N ARG A 244 -3.68 28.70 -2.08
CA ARG A 244 -2.56 28.78 -1.13
C ARG A 244 -3.01 28.35 0.26
N LEU A 245 -2.38 27.31 0.80
CA LEU A 245 -2.75 26.75 2.12
C LEU A 245 -2.25 27.61 3.29
N HIS A 246 -3.14 27.89 4.24
CA HIS A 246 -2.84 28.47 5.54
C HIS A 246 -2.48 27.38 6.55
N LEU A 247 -1.23 26.92 6.52
CA LEU A 247 -0.77 25.73 7.28
C LEU A 247 -1.07 25.78 8.78
N GLY A 248 -0.95 26.94 9.43
CA GLY A 248 -1.26 27.06 10.87
C GLY A 248 -2.76 26.96 11.19
N ARG A 249 -3.65 27.45 10.32
CA ARG A 249 -5.11 27.28 10.47
C ARG A 249 -5.49 25.82 10.24
N LEU A 250 -4.95 25.23 9.17
CA LEU A 250 -5.14 23.82 8.83
C LEU A 250 -4.62 22.87 9.92
N ALA A 251 -3.45 23.15 10.52
CA ALA A 251 -2.91 22.35 11.62
C ALA A 251 -3.83 22.35 12.84
N ARG A 252 -4.29 23.53 13.29
CA ARG A 252 -5.22 23.65 14.42
C ARG A 252 -6.54 22.95 14.16
N HIS A 253 -7.09 23.11 12.95
CA HIS A 253 -8.34 22.45 12.56
C HIS A 253 -8.21 20.94 12.55
N MET A 254 -7.15 20.40 11.95
CA MET A 254 -6.91 18.96 11.95
C MET A 254 -6.67 18.43 13.37
N SER A 255 -5.99 19.18 14.23
CA SER A 255 -5.82 18.81 15.64
C SER A 255 -7.16 18.67 16.36
N ALA A 256 -8.02 19.69 16.25
CA ALA A 256 -9.36 19.66 16.84
C ALA A 256 -10.23 18.52 16.27
N PHE A 257 -10.10 18.23 14.97
CA PHE A 257 -10.76 17.10 14.34
C PHE A 257 -10.29 15.75 14.90
N PHE A 258 -9.00 15.60 15.22
CA PHE A 258 -8.47 14.37 15.80
C PHE A 258 -8.71 14.25 17.32
N GLU A 259 -9.00 15.34 18.04
CA GLU A 259 -9.44 15.30 19.44
C GLU A 259 -10.79 14.60 19.61
N VAL A 260 -11.65 14.66 18.58
CA VAL A 260 -12.93 13.95 18.53
C VAL A 260 -12.82 12.57 17.86
N LEU A 261 -11.62 11.97 17.85
CA LEU A 261 -11.38 10.61 17.36
C LEU A 261 -10.55 9.82 18.38
N PRO A 262 -10.59 8.47 18.33
CA PRO A 262 -9.80 7.64 19.24
C PRO A 262 -8.29 7.95 19.17
N SER A 263 -7.65 8.03 20.32
CA SER A 263 -6.19 8.20 20.45
C SER A 263 -5.38 6.92 20.22
N SER A 264 -6.02 5.86 19.72
CA SER A 264 -5.44 4.54 19.48
C SER A 264 -5.74 4.01 18.07
N GLY A 265 -5.16 2.88 17.70
CA GLY A 265 -5.41 2.23 16.40
C GLY A 265 -4.96 3.04 15.18
N GLU A 266 -5.71 2.96 14.08
CA GLU A 266 -5.39 3.65 12.82
C GLU A 266 -5.35 5.19 12.99
N TYR A 267 -6.21 5.75 13.84
CA TYR A 267 -6.34 7.19 14.02
C TYR A 267 -5.11 7.83 14.66
N SER A 268 -4.48 7.15 15.64
CA SER A 268 -3.25 7.66 16.28
C SER A 268 -2.05 7.72 15.32
N ILE A 269 -2.05 6.86 14.29
CA ILE A 269 -1.03 6.88 13.24
C ILE A 269 -1.22 8.11 12.35
N LEU A 270 -2.48 8.52 12.12
CA LEU A 270 -2.85 9.61 11.22
C LEU A 270 -2.88 10.98 11.88
N SER A 271 -3.03 11.04 13.21
CA SER A 271 -3.09 12.26 14.00
C SER A 271 -1.71 12.90 14.29
N LYS A 272 -0.59 12.23 13.92
CA LYS A 272 0.77 12.74 14.17
C LYS A 272 1.03 14.05 13.41
N SER A 273 0.93 15.19 14.10
CA SER A 273 1.23 16.54 13.61
C SER A 273 2.01 17.38 14.63
N SER A 274 2.50 18.55 14.21
CA SER A 274 3.02 19.58 15.12
C SER A 274 2.01 20.73 15.25
N ALA A 275 2.16 21.58 16.27
CA ALA A 275 1.26 22.71 16.53
C ALA A 275 1.07 23.67 15.33
N TYR A 276 2.05 23.72 14.42
CA TYR A 276 2.09 24.66 13.30
C TYR A 276 2.02 24.00 11.92
N ILE A 277 2.18 22.67 11.85
CA ILE A 277 2.25 21.94 10.58
C ILE A 277 1.34 20.71 10.68
N PRO A 278 0.32 20.61 9.81
CA PRO A 278 -0.55 19.44 9.79
C PRO A 278 0.22 18.19 9.37
N ALA A 279 -0.35 17.02 9.64
CA ALA A 279 0.25 15.75 9.25
C ALA A 279 0.62 15.75 7.76
N ALA A 280 1.78 15.18 7.42
CA ALA A 280 2.34 15.28 6.06
C ALA A 280 1.41 14.74 4.97
N TRP A 281 0.53 13.80 5.29
CA TRP A 281 -0.44 13.25 4.35
C TRP A 281 -1.55 14.25 3.99
N VAL A 282 -1.97 15.11 4.93
CA VAL A 282 -2.99 16.16 4.69
C VAL A 282 -2.49 17.13 3.63
N VAL A 283 -1.25 17.61 3.80
CA VAL A 283 -0.61 18.53 2.86
C VAL A 283 -0.43 17.89 1.49
N LYS A 284 -0.11 16.58 1.43
CA LYS A 284 0.07 15.87 0.16
C LYS A 284 -1.23 15.72 -0.63
N LEU A 285 -2.37 15.58 0.04
CA LEU A 285 -3.68 15.52 -0.62
C LEU A 285 -4.17 16.88 -1.13
N LEU A 286 -3.79 17.97 -0.46
CA LEU A 286 -4.19 19.33 -0.85
C LEU A 286 -3.23 19.99 -1.87
N ARG A 287 -1.98 19.51 -1.94
CA ARG A 287 -0.98 19.96 -2.94
C ARG A 287 -1.04 19.08 -4.19
N LYS A 288 -0.26 19.47 -5.21
CA LYS A 288 -0.14 18.70 -6.46
C LYS A 288 0.02 17.20 -6.17
N PRO A 289 -0.90 16.34 -6.66
CA PRO A 289 -0.93 14.92 -6.31
C PRO A 289 0.39 14.24 -6.63
N ARG A 290 0.92 13.48 -5.67
CA ARG A 290 2.17 12.71 -5.80
C ARG A 290 2.05 11.38 -5.08
N GLY A 291 1.98 10.31 -5.87
CA GLY A 291 1.86 8.95 -5.34
C GLY A 291 0.45 8.64 -4.82
N THR A 292 0.29 7.42 -4.32
CA THR A 292 -0.99 6.87 -3.88
C THR A 292 -1.15 7.03 -2.37
N HIS A 293 -2.38 7.26 -1.93
CA HIS A 293 -2.74 7.38 -0.52
C HIS A 293 -3.82 6.38 -0.15
N HIS A 294 -3.88 6.04 1.14
CA HIS A 294 -4.88 5.10 1.66
C HIS A 294 -6.28 5.75 1.68
N PRO A 295 -7.36 5.04 1.31
CA PRO A 295 -8.72 5.60 1.22
C PRO A 295 -9.20 6.28 2.51
N LEU A 296 -8.92 5.68 3.68
CA LEU A 296 -9.18 6.30 4.99
C LEU A 296 -8.66 7.74 5.12
N LYS A 297 -7.52 8.09 4.49
CA LYS A 297 -7.01 9.47 4.51
C LYS A 297 -7.91 10.44 3.75
N PHE A 298 -8.45 10.02 2.61
CA PHE A 298 -9.42 10.80 1.84
C PHE A 298 -10.71 10.99 2.63
N ILE A 299 -11.21 9.93 3.26
CA ILE A 299 -12.43 9.96 4.07
C ILE A 299 -12.27 10.89 5.27
N LEU A 300 -11.17 10.77 6.03
CA LEU A 300 -10.91 11.64 7.17
C LEU A 300 -10.75 13.10 6.76
N LEU A 301 -10.09 13.38 5.64
CA LEU A 301 -9.98 14.74 5.12
C LEU A 301 -11.35 15.28 4.67
N ALA A 302 -12.19 14.43 4.07
CA ALA A 302 -13.55 14.80 3.69
C ALA A 302 -14.40 15.15 4.90
N CYS A 303 -14.34 14.33 5.98
CA CYS A 303 -15.01 14.65 7.23
C CYS A 303 -14.49 15.97 7.83
N ALA A 304 -13.17 16.13 7.93
CA ALA A 304 -12.56 17.32 8.50
C ALA A 304 -12.93 18.59 7.72
N LEU A 305 -12.93 18.53 6.38
CA LEU A 305 -13.24 19.67 5.52
C LEU A 305 -14.73 19.82 5.18
N LYS A 306 -15.60 19.01 5.80
CA LYS A 306 -17.06 18.98 5.54
C LYS A 306 -17.40 18.81 4.05
N VAL A 307 -16.58 18.04 3.33
CA VAL A 307 -16.79 17.71 1.92
C VAL A 307 -17.65 16.46 1.84
N ASP A 308 -18.71 16.49 1.06
CA ASP A 308 -19.51 15.30 0.76
C ASP A 308 -18.71 14.31 -0.11
N MET A 309 -18.72 13.03 0.27
CA MET A 309 -18.06 11.97 -0.52
C MET A 309 -18.69 11.82 -1.90
N GLU A 310 -19.98 12.08 -2.08
CA GLU A 310 -20.61 12.00 -3.40
C GLU A 310 -19.99 12.98 -4.40
N ARG A 311 -19.59 14.18 -3.95
CA ARG A 311 -18.91 15.18 -4.79
C ARG A 311 -17.55 14.70 -5.29
N ILE A 312 -16.92 13.78 -4.57
CA ILE A 312 -15.65 13.17 -4.97
C ILE A 312 -15.92 12.00 -5.92
N LEU A 313 -16.89 11.15 -5.59
CA LEU A 313 -17.11 9.87 -6.27
C LEU A 313 -17.90 10.00 -7.58
N ARG A 314 -18.78 11.00 -7.75
CA ARG A 314 -19.64 11.16 -8.94
C ARG A 314 -19.03 11.97 -10.08
N GLN A 315 -17.74 12.34 -10.03
CA GLN A 315 -17.15 13.28 -11.01
C GLN A 315 -16.94 12.77 -12.45
N ASN A 316 -17.42 11.57 -12.78
CA ASN A 316 -17.41 11.06 -14.15
C ASN A 316 -18.81 11.09 -14.78
N GLY A 317 -19.35 12.30 -14.98
CA GLY A 317 -20.22 12.53 -16.15
C GLY A 317 -19.34 12.66 -17.40
N PRO A 318 -19.80 12.29 -18.61
CA PRO A 318 -19.02 12.48 -19.82
C PRO A 318 -18.60 13.95 -19.94
N ILE A 319 -17.33 14.17 -20.30
CA ILE A 319 -16.79 15.50 -20.60
C ILE A 319 -17.50 16.00 -21.86
N THR A 320 -18.65 16.66 -21.69
CA THR A 320 -19.26 17.49 -22.72
C THR A 320 -18.63 18.87 -22.67
N GLU A 321 -17.80 19.12 -23.69
CA GLU A 321 -17.52 20.40 -24.35
C GLU A 321 -18.03 21.69 -23.68
N SER A 322 -17.09 22.51 -23.20
CA SER A 322 -17.02 23.96 -23.44
C SER A 322 -15.59 24.37 -23.06
N LEU A 323 -14.75 24.93 -23.93
CA LEU A 323 -14.92 26.14 -24.72
C LEU A 323 -13.98 26.05 -25.93
N ASN A 324 -14.50 26.27 -27.13
CA ASN A 324 -13.86 27.07 -28.19
C ASN A 324 -14.89 27.33 -29.31
N ARG A 325 -15.69 28.39 -29.13
CA ARG A 325 -16.12 29.27 -30.23
C ARG A 325 -14.97 30.28 -30.37
N THR A 326 -14.39 30.50 -31.54
CA THR A 326 -15.03 31.22 -32.64
C THR A 326 -14.39 30.94 -34.01
N ALA A 327 -15.27 30.80 -35.01
CA ALA A 327 -15.21 31.21 -36.42
C ALA A 327 -14.07 30.66 -37.30
N ASN A 328 -14.40 29.75 -38.23
CA ASN A 328 -14.73 29.99 -39.67
C ASN A 328 -13.53 30.54 -40.46
N THR A 329 -13.04 29.90 -41.52
CA THR A 329 -13.76 29.69 -42.80
C THR A 329 -13.16 28.55 -43.66
N GLU A 330 -14.04 27.67 -44.14
CA GLU A 330 -14.20 27.14 -45.52
C GLU A 330 -12.95 26.75 -46.37
N THR A 331 -12.67 25.44 -46.59
CA THR A 331 -12.91 24.57 -47.79
C THR A 331 -12.17 24.93 -49.11
N PRO A 332 -12.00 24.01 -50.11
CA PRO A 332 -12.03 22.53 -50.13
C PRO A 332 -10.91 21.86 -50.98
N GLY A 333 -10.85 20.51 -50.95
CA GLY A 333 -10.26 19.67 -52.02
C GLY A 333 -8.97 18.95 -51.59
N GLY A 334 -8.75 17.67 -51.85
CA GLY A 334 -9.42 16.66 -52.65
C GLY A 334 -8.36 15.64 -53.09
N ARG A 335 -8.70 14.34 -53.05
CA ARG A 335 -8.01 13.18 -53.67
C ARG A 335 -6.66 12.77 -53.04
N ALA A 336 -6.54 11.58 -52.43
CA ALA A 336 -6.60 10.20 -52.94
C ALA A 336 -5.23 9.62 -53.35
N ALA A 337 -4.88 8.55 -52.61
CA ALA A 337 -4.26 7.29 -53.02
C ALA A 337 -2.86 7.23 -53.68
N ASN A 338 -2.03 6.40 -53.01
CA ASN A 338 -1.13 5.36 -53.52
C ASN A 338 0.06 5.72 -54.43
N GLY A 339 1.23 5.26 -53.99
CA GLY A 339 2.43 5.08 -54.80
C GLY A 339 3.56 4.46 -53.98
N SER A 340 3.66 3.13 -54.04
CA SER A 340 4.77 2.30 -53.54
C SER A 340 6.05 2.52 -54.38
N PRO A 341 7.22 2.02 -53.92
CA PRO A 341 8.52 2.60 -54.19
C PRO A 341 9.15 2.12 -55.50
N THR A 342 9.80 3.02 -56.23
CA THR A 342 10.76 2.66 -57.28
C THR A 342 12.18 2.87 -56.80
N ASP A 343 12.88 1.75 -56.77
CA ASP A 343 14.32 1.55 -56.71
C ASP A 343 15.06 2.37 -57.78
N ARG A 344 16.11 3.10 -57.39
CA ARG A 344 17.21 3.53 -58.27
C ARG A 344 18.51 3.64 -57.48
N SER A 345 19.34 2.63 -57.71
CA SER A 345 20.79 2.63 -57.56
C SER A 345 21.48 3.77 -58.34
N SER A 346 22.57 4.26 -57.74
CA SER A 346 23.75 4.89 -58.35
C SER A 346 23.62 6.27 -59.01
N THR A 347 24.04 7.30 -58.27
CA THR A 347 25.06 8.26 -58.74
C THR A 347 25.78 8.87 -57.54
N ASN A 348 27.06 8.54 -57.41
CA ASN A 348 28.03 9.26 -56.61
C ASN A 348 28.58 10.38 -57.51
N GLU A 349 28.31 11.66 -57.21
CA GLU A 349 29.18 12.79 -57.58
C GLU A 349 28.66 14.13 -57.02
N TYR A 350 29.54 14.79 -56.26
CA TYR A 350 29.43 16.14 -55.65
C TYR A 350 28.36 16.33 -54.57
N MET A 351 28.75 16.08 -53.32
CA MET A 351 28.08 16.69 -52.17
C MET A 351 28.17 18.21 -52.29
N SER A 352 27.03 18.90 -52.31
CA SER A 352 26.97 20.36 -52.13
C SER A 352 27.76 20.76 -50.88
N GLU A 353 28.44 21.92 -50.90
CA GLU A 353 29.14 22.50 -49.75
C GLU A 353 28.25 22.56 -48.48
N ALA A 354 26.94 22.77 -48.67
CA ALA A 354 25.94 22.72 -47.61
C ALA A 354 25.73 21.30 -47.05
N SER A 355 25.76 20.28 -47.90
CA SER A 355 25.65 18.86 -47.52
C SER A 355 26.88 18.38 -46.75
N GLU A 356 28.09 18.77 -47.18
CA GLU A 356 29.33 18.46 -46.47
C GLU A 356 29.37 19.11 -45.07
N THR A 357 28.91 20.37 -44.99
CA THR A 357 28.84 21.09 -43.71
C THR A 357 27.84 20.43 -42.76
N ILE A 358 26.67 20.04 -43.26
CA ILE A 358 25.67 19.28 -42.47
C ILE A 358 26.26 17.95 -42.01
N TRP A 359 26.97 17.23 -42.88
CA TRP A 359 27.55 15.95 -42.52
C TRP A 359 28.66 16.07 -41.47
N ARG A 360 29.51 17.09 -41.58
CA ARG A 360 30.53 17.41 -40.57
C ARG A 360 29.89 17.72 -39.22
N LEU A 361 28.81 18.50 -39.20
CA LEU A 361 28.07 18.80 -37.97
C LEU A 361 27.36 17.56 -37.40
N ALA A 362 26.81 16.70 -38.26
CA ALA A 362 26.20 15.43 -37.86
C ALA A 362 27.22 14.52 -37.18
N LEU A 363 28.42 14.37 -37.75
CA LEU A 363 29.52 13.58 -37.17
C LEU A 363 30.07 14.17 -35.87
N SER A 364 29.90 15.47 -35.63
CA SER A 364 30.17 16.11 -34.32
C SER A 364 29.02 16.00 -33.32
N GLY A 365 27.97 15.23 -33.65
CA GLY A 365 26.82 14.93 -32.79
C GLY A 365 25.82 16.08 -32.62
N ALA A 366 25.80 17.06 -33.52
CA ALA A 366 24.80 18.13 -33.49
C ALA A 366 23.37 17.59 -33.72
N ASP A 367 22.37 18.22 -33.10
CA ASP A 367 20.98 17.90 -33.37
C ASP A 367 20.46 18.59 -34.65
N ALA A 368 19.32 18.11 -35.14
CA ALA A 368 18.75 18.55 -36.41
C ALA A 368 18.41 20.05 -36.45
N LYS A 369 17.99 20.64 -35.31
CA LYS A 369 17.66 22.07 -35.23
C LYS A 369 18.91 22.92 -35.26
N THR A 370 19.95 22.51 -34.54
CA THR A 370 21.25 23.19 -34.56
C THR A 370 21.84 23.20 -35.97
N MET A 371 21.85 22.07 -36.67
CA MET A 371 22.34 22.00 -38.05
C MET A 371 21.53 22.87 -39.01
N ALA A 372 20.20 22.80 -38.92
CA ALA A 372 19.29 23.62 -39.71
C ALA A 372 19.56 25.12 -39.52
N SER A 373 19.80 25.56 -38.29
CA SER A 373 20.10 26.97 -37.99
C SER A 373 21.45 27.43 -38.55
N VAL A 374 22.49 26.61 -38.43
CA VAL A 374 23.86 26.94 -38.87
C VAL A 374 23.95 26.99 -40.39
N THR A 375 23.30 26.06 -41.09
CA THR A 375 23.36 25.97 -42.55
C THR A 375 22.21 26.68 -43.25
N ARG A 376 21.34 27.40 -42.51
CA ARG A 376 20.14 28.09 -43.02
C ARG A 376 19.22 27.18 -43.86
N ASN A 377 19.13 25.92 -43.46
CA ASN A 377 18.29 24.91 -44.10
C ASN A 377 17.10 24.55 -43.20
N SER A 378 16.05 23.96 -43.78
CA SER A 378 14.97 23.40 -42.96
C SER A 378 15.44 22.12 -42.26
N VAL A 379 14.84 21.81 -41.09
CA VAL A 379 15.10 20.55 -40.37
C VAL A 379 14.82 19.34 -41.28
N THR A 380 13.79 19.42 -42.12
CA THR A 380 13.46 18.37 -43.10
C THR A 380 14.57 18.19 -44.15
N CYS A 381 15.21 19.28 -44.60
CA CYS A 381 16.34 19.22 -45.53
C CYS A 381 17.53 18.47 -44.90
N VAL A 382 17.85 18.76 -43.63
CA VAL A 382 18.91 18.07 -42.88
C VAL A 382 18.66 16.56 -42.81
N TYR A 383 17.45 16.12 -42.47
CA TYR A 383 17.11 14.69 -42.45
C TYR A 383 17.22 14.02 -43.83
N ARG A 384 16.81 14.71 -44.90
CA ARG A 384 16.94 14.19 -46.28
C ARG A 384 18.40 14.01 -46.67
N MET A 385 19.24 15.00 -46.40
CA MET A 385 20.67 14.95 -46.70
C MET A 385 21.40 13.86 -45.92
N ILE A 386 21.06 13.65 -44.63
CA ILE A 386 21.66 12.58 -43.83
C ILE A 386 21.22 11.19 -44.32
N ARG A 387 19.97 11.03 -44.77
CA ARG A 387 19.48 9.76 -45.34
C ARG A 387 20.05 9.46 -46.73
N ALA A 388 20.50 10.46 -47.46
CA ALA A 388 21.13 10.29 -48.77
C ALA A 388 22.54 9.68 -48.68
N ILE A 389 23.15 9.68 -47.49
CA ILE A 389 24.45 9.07 -47.21
C ILE A 389 24.23 7.63 -46.73
N SER A 390 24.96 6.67 -47.31
CA SER A 390 24.94 5.27 -46.84
C SER A 390 25.36 5.21 -45.38
N ASP A 391 24.58 4.50 -44.55
CA ASP A 391 24.69 4.44 -43.08
C ASP A 391 24.64 5.80 -42.37
N GLY A 392 24.21 6.85 -43.07
CA GLY A 392 24.16 8.22 -42.55
C GLY A 392 23.35 8.36 -41.26
N PRO A 393 22.11 7.84 -41.19
CA PRO A 393 21.28 7.90 -39.99
C PRO A 393 21.90 7.20 -38.77
N ASP A 394 22.51 6.03 -38.95
CA ASP A 394 23.09 5.26 -37.85
C ASP A 394 24.38 5.89 -37.36
N ARG A 395 25.26 6.33 -38.26
CA ARG A 395 26.47 7.08 -37.91
C ARG A 395 26.15 8.40 -37.20
N TRP A 396 25.10 9.11 -37.62
CA TRP A 396 24.66 10.32 -36.92
C TRP A 396 24.08 10.00 -35.54
N LYS A 397 23.33 8.91 -35.40
CA LYS A 397 22.80 8.43 -34.11
C LYS A 397 23.93 8.07 -33.14
N GLU A 398 24.95 7.37 -33.61
CA GLU A 398 26.15 7.03 -32.83
C GLU A 398 26.94 8.29 -32.42
N ALA A 399 27.18 9.21 -33.36
CA ALA A 399 27.86 10.47 -33.07
C ALA A 399 27.10 11.31 -32.03
N ARG A 400 25.76 11.37 -32.12
CA ARG A 400 24.91 12.03 -31.12
C ARG A 400 24.97 11.36 -29.76
N LEU A 401 24.94 10.04 -29.72
CA LEU A 401 25.06 9.28 -28.47
C LEU A 401 26.43 9.53 -27.83
N SER A 402 27.50 9.47 -28.62
CA SER A 402 28.87 9.74 -28.16
C SER A 402 29.03 11.15 -27.60
N LYS A 403 28.49 12.17 -28.28
CA LYS A 403 28.47 13.55 -27.76
C LYS A 403 27.66 13.67 -26.47
N GLN A 404 26.45 13.08 -26.43
CA GLN A 404 25.60 13.11 -25.23
C GLN A 404 26.26 12.42 -24.04
N LEU A 405 26.96 11.32 -24.28
CA LEU A 405 27.79 10.64 -23.29
C LEU A 405 28.88 11.59 -22.79
N GLY A 406 29.69 12.16 -23.68
CA GLY A 406 30.73 13.13 -23.30
C GLY A 406 30.20 14.30 -22.46
N ASP A 407 29.13 14.95 -22.93
CA ASP A 407 28.54 16.10 -22.25
C ASP A 407 27.97 15.74 -20.86
N ARG A 408 27.31 14.59 -20.75
CA ARG A 408 26.72 14.12 -19.48
C ARG A 408 27.77 13.59 -18.52
N ARG A 409 28.82 12.93 -19.02
CA ARG A 409 29.99 12.53 -18.24
C ARG A 409 30.68 13.75 -17.64
N ASN A 410 30.95 14.78 -18.45
CA ASN A 410 31.56 16.04 -17.99
C ASN A 410 30.72 16.76 -16.92
N ARG A 411 29.40 16.87 -17.13
CA ARG A 411 28.49 17.45 -16.13
C ARG A 411 28.40 16.61 -14.86
N PHE A 412 28.33 15.29 -15.01
CA PHE A 412 28.34 14.37 -13.88
C PHE A 412 29.64 14.51 -13.08
N GLU A 413 30.80 14.56 -13.72
CA GLU A 413 32.09 14.77 -13.05
C GLU A 413 32.14 16.12 -12.32
N GLY A 414 31.56 17.17 -12.89
CA GLY A 414 31.40 18.46 -12.22
C GLY A 414 30.54 18.36 -10.96
N ASP A 415 29.34 17.78 -11.06
CA ASP A 415 28.40 17.61 -9.95
C ASP A 415 28.95 16.65 -8.87
N TYR A 416 29.61 15.57 -9.30
CA TYR A 416 30.10 14.49 -8.44
C TYR A 416 31.26 14.92 -7.54
N ARG A 417 31.94 16.03 -7.87
CA ARG A 417 32.90 16.67 -6.95
C ARG A 417 32.22 17.21 -5.68
N ALA A 418 30.94 17.55 -5.75
CA ALA A 418 30.21 18.24 -4.67
C ALA A 418 28.99 17.47 -4.12
N ARG A 419 28.50 16.42 -4.81
CA ARG A 419 27.26 15.70 -4.48
C ARG A 419 27.44 14.19 -4.53
N LEU A 420 26.51 13.45 -3.92
CA LEU A 420 26.51 11.99 -4.05
C LEU A 420 26.15 11.59 -5.48
N ALA A 421 26.69 10.46 -5.96
CA ALA A 421 26.48 9.99 -7.32
C ALA A 421 24.99 9.98 -7.71
N HIS A 422 24.10 9.46 -6.85
CA HIS A 422 22.66 9.38 -7.11
C HIS A 422 21.92 10.73 -7.07
N GLU A 423 22.56 11.79 -6.57
CA GLU A 423 22.04 13.16 -6.54
C GLU A 423 22.52 13.99 -7.74
N CYS A 424 23.53 13.52 -8.47
CA CYS A 424 23.98 14.16 -9.70
C CYS A 424 22.89 14.08 -10.76
N ARG A 425 22.63 15.20 -11.44
CA ARG A 425 21.51 15.32 -12.40
C ARG A 425 21.53 14.24 -13.49
N ASP A 426 22.73 13.87 -13.93
CA ASP A 426 22.94 12.96 -15.05
C ASP A 426 23.07 11.47 -14.62
N TYR A 427 23.00 11.15 -13.32
CA TYR A 427 23.20 9.79 -12.78
C TYR A 427 22.24 8.75 -13.35
N VAL A 428 20.92 9.00 -13.27
CA VAL A 428 19.91 8.04 -13.73
C VAL A 428 20.05 7.76 -15.23
N TRP A 429 20.44 8.78 -16.00
CA TRP A 429 20.64 8.66 -17.43
C TRP A 429 21.91 7.86 -17.75
N LEU A 430 23.04 8.17 -17.09
CA LEU A 430 24.31 7.44 -17.27
C LEU A 430 24.21 6.00 -16.77
N HIS A 431 23.46 5.73 -15.71
CA HIS A 431 23.21 4.36 -15.24
C HIS A 431 22.48 3.50 -16.29
N ARG A 432 21.64 4.10 -17.12
CA ARG A 432 20.88 3.39 -18.17
C ARG A 432 21.64 3.25 -19.48
N ASN A 433 22.46 4.24 -19.84
CA ASN A 433 23.09 4.34 -21.15
C ASN A 433 24.61 4.07 -21.13
N ASP A 434 25.22 4.04 -19.95
CA ASP A 434 26.69 3.98 -19.78
C ASP A 434 27.10 3.49 -18.38
N ARG A 435 26.51 2.36 -18.00
CA ARG A 435 26.64 1.79 -16.65
C ARG A 435 28.09 1.45 -16.30
N GLN A 436 28.86 0.99 -17.29
CA GLN A 436 30.25 0.59 -17.09
C GLN A 436 31.11 1.79 -16.70
N TRP A 437 31.09 2.88 -17.48
CA TRP A 437 31.82 4.11 -17.15
C TRP A 437 31.39 4.68 -15.80
N LEU A 438 30.09 4.71 -15.50
CA LEU A 438 29.58 5.22 -14.22
C LEU A 438 30.06 4.38 -13.04
N SER A 439 30.08 3.06 -13.19
CA SER A 439 30.59 2.12 -12.19
C SER A 439 32.09 2.32 -11.94
N GLU A 440 32.89 2.38 -13.00
CA GLU A 440 34.34 2.65 -12.91
C GLU A 440 34.64 3.99 -12.23
N ARG A 441 33.89 5.05 -12.56
CA ARG A 441 34.09 6.39 -11.98
C ARG A 441 33.62 6.53 -10.53
N THR A 442 32.64 5.75 -10.11
CA THR A 442 32.13 5.76 -8.74
C THR A 442 32.84 4.79 -7.81
N GLN A 443 33.78 3.98 -8.32
CA GLN A 443 34.67 3.13 -7.52
C GLN A 443 35.74 3.93 -6.77
N GLU A 444 36.18 5.07 -7.30
CA GLU A 444 37.04 6.00 -6.55
C GLU A 444 36.19 7.03 -5.80
N PRO A 445 36.19 7.00 -4.45
CA PRO A 445 35.41 7.94 -3.66
C PRO A 445 35.94 9.36 -3.82
N GLY A 446 35.13 10.26 -4.37
CA GLY A 446 35.45 11.69 -4.45
C GLY A 446 35.75 12.27 -3.06
N LYS A 447 36.72 13.21 -3.02
CA LYS A 447 37.30 13.82 -1.80
C LYS A 447 36.30 14.47 -0.84
N ALA A 448 35.02 14.62 -1.21
CA ALA A 448 33.94 15.09 -0.34
C ALA A 448 33.38 13.98 0.60
N HIS A 449 34.21 13.02 1.01
CA HIS A 449 33.83 12.04 2.01
C HIS A 449 33.84 12.65 3.43
N ARG A 450 32.66 13.21 3.79
CA ARG A 450 32.05 13.40 5.12
C ARG A 450 32.15 14.79 5.79
N PRO A 451 31.12 15.14 6.60
CA PRO A 451 30.87 14.57 7.94
C PRO A 451 29.57 13.74 7.98
N ARG A 452 29.56 12.41 8.13
CA ARG A 452 29.55 11.62 9.39
C ARG A 452 28.67 12.10 10.56
N GLY A 453 27.89 13.17 10.43
CA GLY A 453 26.98 13.66 11.48
C GLY A 453 25.56 13.10 11.37
N GLN A 454 24.85 13.39 10.28
CA GLN A 454 23.40 13.13 10.19
C GLN A 454 22.99 11.64 10.15
N GLN A 455 23.86 10.72 9.71
CA GLN A 455 23.52 9.29 9.70
C GLN A 455 23.71 8.65 11.08
N ALA A 456 24.66 9.14 11.89
CA ALA A 456 24.83 8.68 13.27
C ALA A 456 23.68 9.20 14.14
N ASP A 457 23.27 10.46 13.97
CA ASP A 457 22.15 11.05 14.71
C ASP A 457 20.81 10.35 14.40
N ARG A 458 20.57 9.97 13.13
CA ARG A 458 19.33 9.27 12.76
C ARG A 458 19.21 7.86 13.35
N PHE A 459 20.33 7.16 13.55
CA PHE A 459 20.33 5.89 14.28
C PHE A 459 20.24 6.15 15.78
N LYS A 460 20.80 7.23 16.31
CA LYS A 460 20.74 7.58 17.73
C LYS A 460 19.31 7.82 18.20
N ASP A 461 18.55 8.65 17.48
CA ASP A 461 17.14 8.92 17.81
C ASP A 461 16.26 7.68 17.60
N LEU A 462 16.52 6.93 16.53
CA LEU A 462 15.80 5.68 16.27
C LEU A 462 16.09 4.62 17.33
N ASP A 463 17.35 4.51 17.75
CA ASP A 463 17.81 3.55 18.75
C ASP A 463 17.21 3.87 20.12
N LEU A 464 17.18 5.14 20.52
CA LEU A 464 16.56 5.56 21.77
C LEU A 464 15.05 5.28 21.78
N ASN A 465 14.34 5.68 20.71
CA ASN A 465 12.90 5.47 20.60
C ASN A 465 12.55 3.97 20.55
N LEU A 466 13.26 3.20 19.74
CA LEU A 466 13.02 1.77 19.61
C LEU A 466 13.43 0.99 20.88
N ALA A 467 14.43 1.46 21.63
CA ALA A 467 14.76 0.90 22.94
C ALA A 467 13.62 1.12 23.94
N ASN A 468 13.00 2.30 23.97
CA ASN A 468 11.82 2.55 24.79
C ASN A 468 10.64 1.64 24.38
N GLU A 469 10.42 1.45 23.07
CA GLU A 469 9.41 0.51 22.56
C GLU A 469 9.71 -0.94 22.96
N VAL A 470 10.99 -1.35 23.03
CA VAL A 470 11.41 -2.68 23.52
C VAL A 470 11.01 -2.87 24.98
N VAL A 471 11.27 -1.87 25.84
CA VAL A 471 10.92 -1.92 27.27
C VAL A 471 9.40 -1.99 27.43
N GLN A 472 8.65 -1.08 26.79
CA GLN A 472 7.19 -1.08 26.85
C GLN A 472 6.59 -2.37 26.31
N CYS A 473 7.15 -2.92 25.23
CA CYS A 473 6.72 -4.21 24.69
C CYS A 473 6.98 -5.34 25.68
N ALA A 474 8.12 -5.34 26.37
CA ALA A 474 8.43 -6.35 27.37
C ALA A 474 7.52 -6.26 28.58
N GLU A 475 7.26 -5.05 29.10
CA GLU A 475 6.29 -4.80 30.18
C GLU A 475 4.89 -5.27 29.79
N MET A 476 4.42 -4.89 28.60
CA MET A 476 3.15 -5.36 28.05
C MET A 476 3.11 -6.89 28.00
N LEU A 477 4.18 -7.55 27.53
CA LEU A 477 4.29 -9.01 27.47
C LEU A 477 4.31 -9.67 28.85
N ARG A 478 4.84 -9.00 29.89
CA ARG A 478 4.77 -9.47 31.29
C ARG A 478 3.36 -9.33 31.86
N ALA A 479 2.68 -8.23 31.55
CA ALA A 479 1.35 -7.90 32.06
C ALA A 479 0.21 -8.65 31.36
N LEU A 480 0.50 -9.47 30.34
CA LEU A 480 -0.54 -10.21 29.62
C LEU A 480 -1.29 -11.18 30.55
N PRO A 481 -2.64 -11.14 30.56
CA PRO A 481 -3.43 -12.10 31.34
C PRO A 481 -3.28 -13.51 30.77
N GLY A 482 -3.26 -14.49 31.66
CA GLY A 482 -3.16 -15.90 31.31
C GLY A 482 -1.72 -16.42 31.28
N LYS A 483 -1.49 -17.47 30.48
CA LYS A 483 -0.24 -18.23 30.52
C LYS A 483 0.97 -17.39 30.05
N PRO A 484 2.07 -17.32 30.82
CA PRO A 484 3.25 -16.57 30.47
C PRO A 484 3.82 -16.95 29.10
N VAL A 485 4.19 -15.94 28.31
CA VAL A 485 4.84 -16.08 27.00
C VAL A 485 6.28 -15.62 27.10
N ARG A 486 7.21 -16.38 26.50
CA ARG A 486 8.64 -16.08 26.63
C ARG A 486 9.00 -14.73 26.02
N ILE A 487 9.54 -13.85 26.84
CA ILE A 487 10.08 -12.56 26.42
C ILE A 487 11.47 -12.80 25.85
N SER A 488 11.55 -12.79 24.52
CA SER A 488 12.77 -13.09 23.77
C SER A 488 12.95 -12.06 22.67
N ARG A 489 14.19 -11.90 22.18
CA ARG A 489 14.51 -10.99 21.08
C ARG A 489 13.60 -11.23 19.86
N THR A 490 13.35 -12.50 19.53
CA THR A 490 12.48 -12.86 18.42
C THR A 490 11.02 -12.51 18.70
N LYS A 491 10.54 -12.71 19.94
CA LYS A 491 9.17 -12.35 20.32
C LYS A 491 8.97 -10.84 20.27
N ILE A 492 9.82 -10.06 20.94
CA ILE A 492 9.79 -8.59 20.93
C ILE A 492 9.91 -8.07 19.50
N GLY A 493 10.87 -8.59 18.71
CA GLY A 493 11.05 -8.18 17.32
C GLY A 493 9.84 -8.47 16.42
N ARG A 494 9.06 -9.53 16.70
CA ARG A 494 7.81 -9.81 15.99
C ARG A 494 6.68 -8.89 16.42
N GLU A 495 6.51 -8.66 17.72
CA GLU A 495 5.48 -7.76 18.25
C GLU A 495 5.71 -6.30 17.81
N LEU A 496 6.96 -5.87 17.72
CA LEU A 496 7.34 -4.53 17.23
C LEU A 496 7.53 -4.47 15.70
N HIS A 497 7.35 -5.58 14.98
CA HIS A 497 7.57 -5.68 13.53
C HIS A 497 8.96 -5.22 13.03
N VAL A 498 9.98 -5.28 13.90
CA VAL A 498 11.37 -4.92 13.60
C VAL A 498 12.32 -6.11 13.65
N LEU A 499 11.81 -7.35 13.59
CA LEU A 499 12.63 -8.57 13.69
C LEU A 499 13.81 -8.56 12.71
N SER A 500 13.57 -8.24 11.44
CA SER A 500 14.66 -8.18 10.44
C SER A 500 15.70 -7.10 10.77
N ARG A 501 15.33 -6.03 11.50
CA ARG A 501 16.26 -4.99 11.94
C ARG A 501 17.10 -5.49 13.10
N PHE A 502 16.51 -6.17 14.08
CA PHE A 502 17.25 -6.82 15.16
C PHE A 502 18.18 -7.94 14.66
N GLU A 503 17.83 -8.61 13.57
CA GLU A 503 18.68 -9.65 12.98
C GLU A 503 19.85 -9.06 12.19
N LYS A 504 19.62 -7.97 11.43
CA LYS A 504 20.60 -7.46 10.45
C LYS A 504 21.35 -6.21 10.88
N GLN A 505 20.84 -5.48 11.87
CA GLN A 505 21.29 -4.10 12.16
C GLN A 505 21.41 -3.80 13.66
N LEU A 506 21.31 -4.80 14.55
CA LEU A 506 21.38 -4.59 16.00
C LEU A 506 22.74 -4.04 16.46
N ASN A 507 23.81 -4.37 15.74
CA ASN A 507 25.14 -3.80 15.97
C ASN A 507 25.20 -2.27 15.78
N LYS A 508 24.19 -1.66 15.14
CA LYS A 508 24.05 -0.20 14.96
C LYS A 508 23.08 0.43 15.96
N LEU A 509 22.55 -0.35 16.90
CA LEU A 509 21.48 0.03 17.83
C LEU A 509 21.86 -0.39 19.27
N PRO A 510 22.87 0.26 19.88
CA PRO A 510 23.37 -0.10 21.21
C PRO A 510 22.32 0.00 22.32
N HIS A 511 21.43 1.00 22.31
CA HIS A 511 20.36 1.12 23.31
C HIS A 511 19.32 0.02 23.16
N CYS A 512 18.92 -0.33 21.92
CA CYS A 512 18.05 -1.48 21.68
C CYS A 512 18.72 -2.79 22.12
N ALA A 513 20.03 -2.94 21.90
CA ALA A 513 20.76 -4.12 22.33
C ALA A 513 20.79 -4.23 23.86
N ALA A 514 21.03 -3.13 24.56
CA ALA A 514 21.00 -3.07 26.02
C ALA A 514 19.59 -3.34 26.57
N ALA A 515 18.55 -2.70 26.00
CA ALA A 515 17.16 -2.93 26.38
C ALA A 515 16.76 -4.39 26.13
N LEU A 516 17.11 -4.97 24.97
CA LEU A 516 16.85 -6.39 24.70
C LEU A 516 17.59 -7.30 25.69
N ALA A 517 18.82 -6.98 26.10
CA ALA A 517 19.57 -7.76 27.08
C ALA A 517 18.97 -7.68 28.49
N ALA A 518 18.46 -6.51 28.89
CA ALA A 518 17.78 -6.31 30.17
C ALA A 518 16.39 -6.96 30.21
N GLU A 519 15.65 -6.86 29.11
CA GLU A 519 14.24 -7.24 29.08
C GLU A 519 13.99 -8.70 28.69
N CYS A 520 14.86 -9.28 27.84
CA CYS A 520 14.72 -10.68 27.43
C CYS A 520 15.03 -11.63 28.58
N GLU A 521 14.09 -12.51 28.89
CA GLU A 521 14.27 -13.46 29.98
C GLU A 521 15.04 -14.71 29.51
N THR A 522 15.85 -15.24 30.43
CA THR A 522 16.49 -16.55 30.26
C THR A 522 15.44 -17.65 30.24
N LEU A 523 15.82 -18.84 29.75
CA LEU A 523 14.92 -19.99 29.76
C LEU A 523 14.45 -20.32 31.19
N ASP A 524 15.35 -20.23 32.17
CA ASP A 524 15.06 -20.53 33.58
C ASP A 524 14.15 -19.48 34.22
N ALA A 525 14.36 -18.20 33.91
CA ALA A 525 13.46 -17.13 34.35
C ALA A 525 12.05 -17.32 33.79
N PHE A 526 11.94 -17.69 32.51
CA PHE A 526 10.67 -18.02 31.88
C PHE A 526 9.99 -19.24 32.52
N HIS A 527 10.75 -20.30 32.82
CA HIS A 527 10.23 -21.50 33.49
C HIS A 527 9.71 -21.18 34.88
N ARG A 528 10.47 -20.41 35.68
CA ARG A 528 10.03 -19.94 37.00
C ARG A 528 8.73 -19.15 36.90
N ARG A 529 8.62 -18.21 35.96
CA ARG A 529 7.40 -17.42 35.74
C ARG A 529 6.20 -18.30 35.38
N ARG A 530 6.39 -19.35 34.58
CA ARG A 530 5.35 -20.33 34.26
C ARG A 530 4.94 -21.18 35.45
N LEU A 531 5.89 -21.54 36.33
CA LEU A 531 5.59 -22.27 37.56
C LEU A 531 4.80 -21.42 38.54
N SER A 532 5.20 -20.16 38.77
CA SER A 532 4.44 -19.22 39.61
C SER A 532 3.04 -18.98 39.08
N TRP A 533 2.90 -18.81 37.76
CA TRP A 533 1.57 -18.70 37.13
C TRP A 533 0.73 -19.97 37.29
N ALA A 534 1.35 -21.15 37.12
CA ALA A 534 0.65 -22.42 37.28
C ALA A 534 0.19 -22.65 38.72
N GLU A 535 0.99 -22.26 39.70
CA GLU A 535 0.62 -22.30 41.12
C GLU A 535 -0.59 -21.41 41.39
N TRP A 536 -0.53 -20.14 40.95
CA TRP A 536 -1.65 -19.20 41.07
C TRP A 536 -2.92 -19.74 40.42
N LYS A 537 -2.81 -20.30 39.21
CA LYS A 537 -3.95 -20.85 38.46
C LYS A 537 -4.57 -22.07 39.16
N LEU A 538 -3.74 -22.96 39.74
CA LEU A 538 -4.24 -24.12 40.49
C LEU A 538 -4.96 -23.69 41.78
N LYS A 539 -4.45 -22.68 42.49
CA LYS A 539 -5.14 -22.09 43.66
C LYS A 539 -6.50 -21.51 43.27
N LEU A 540 -6.55 -20.74 42.18
CA LEU A 540 -7.79 -20.15 41.66
C LEU A 540 -8.82 -21.22 41.28
N ASP A 541 -8.37 -22.32 40.68
CA ASP A 541 -9.23 -23.43 40.24
C ASP A 541 -9.61 -24.41 41.38
N GLY A 542 -9.17 -24.17 42.63
CA GLY A 542 -9.43 -25.04 43.78
C GLY A 542 -8.77 -26.43 43.68
N LYS A 543 -7.68 -26.56 42.90
CA LYS A 543 -7.01 -27.84 42.62
C LYS A 543 -5.77 -28.03 43.51
N PRO A 544 -5.42 -29.28 43.89
CA PRO A 544 -4.23 -29.54 44.70
C PRO A 544 -2.93 -29.21 43.96
N ILE A 545 -2.03 -28.51 44.65
CA ILE A 545 -0.72 -28.12 44.12
C ILE A 545 0.27 -29.27 44.30
N THR A 546 0.24 -30.23 43.37
CA THR A 546 1.24 -31.30 43.29
C THR A 546 2.31 -30.95 42.24
N GLN A 547 3.51 -31.51 42.36
CA GLN A 547 4.57 -31.34 41.35
C GLN A 547 4.07 -31.70 39.94
N SER A 548 3.36 -32.82 39.80
CA SER A 548 2.78 -33.24 38.51
C SER A 548 1.70 -32.29 37.98
N ALA A 549 0.92 -31.64 38.86
CA ALA A 549 -0.07 -30.65 38.45
C ALA A 549 0.57 -29.32 38.03
N LEU A 550 1.61 -28.87 38.75
CA LEU A 550 2.39 -27.68 38.41
C LEU A 550 3.05 -27.83 37.04
N TYR A 551 3.77 -28.92 36.79
CA TYR A 551 4.47 -29.12 35.51
C TYR A 551 3.50 -29.26 34.34
N ARG A 552 2.35 -29.94 34.51
CA ARG A 552 1.32 -30.04 33.47
C ARG A 552 0.69 -28.69 33.16
N THR A 553 0.27 -27.95 34.18
CA THR A 553 -0.35 -26.62 34.04
C THR A 553 0.65 -25.63 33.45
N ALA A 554 1.87 -25.61 33.98
CA ALA A 554 2.98 -24.84 33.45
C ALA A 554 3.44 -25.35 32.09
N CYS A 555 2.97 -26.49 31.56
CA CYS A 555 3.47 -27.27 30.41
C CYS A 555 5.01 -27.31 30.28
N LEU A 556 5.67 -27.76 31.34
CA LEU A 556 7.11 -28.05 31.39
C LEU A 556 7.32 -29.57 31.40
N ARG A 557 8.34 -30.06 30.68
CA ARG A 557 8.73 -31.48 30.73
C ARG A 557 9.71 -31.69 31.89
N LYS A 558 9.65 -32.85 32.56
CA LYS A 558 10.47 -33.17 33.76
C LYS A 558 12.00 -33.06 33.55
N PHE A 559 12.48 -33.07 32.30
CA PHE A 559 13.91 -33.07 31.95
C PHE A 559 14.46 -31.69 31.52
N GLN A 560 13.81 -30.57 31.88
CA GLN A 560 14.20 -29.21 31.44
C GLN A 560 14.34 -28.19 32.57
N ILE A 561 14.67 -28.63 33.79
CA ILE A 561 15.08 -27.76 34.90
C ILE A 561 16.36 -28.33 35.49
#